data_AF-A0A956H5Y3-F1
#
_entry.id   AF-A0A956H5Y3-F1
#
_cell.length_a   1.000
_cell.length_b   1.000
_cell.length_c   1.000
_cell.angle_alpha   90.00
_cell.angle_beta   90.00
_cell.angle_gamma   90.00
#
_symmetry.space_group_name_H-M   'P 1'
#
loop_
_entity.id
_entity.type
_entity.pdbx_description
1 polymer ?
#
loop_
_entity_poly.entity_id
_entity_poly.type
_entity_poly.pdbx_seq_one_letter_code
_entity_poly.pdbx_strand_id
1 'polypeptide(L)'
;DSVLEVDYGMVVVNEPYWLTIDPQGSKITVVCLADTPDAEPLPDWLACDAGGFTITGELADTTTTLNVAVVPLSTEEAVIPNALVPLMVDEIDEPNGPGCPPKCVTRRGVVN
;
A
#
# COMPACT_ATOMS: atom_id res chain seq x y z
N ASP A 1 -5.51 6.98 13.06
CA ASP A 1 -6.06 6.11 12.00
C ASP A 1 -5.15 4.92 11.83
N SER A 2 -5.69 3.77 11.42
CA SER A 2 -4.85 2.60 11.13
C SER A 2 -3.93 2.85 9.94
N VAL A 3 -2.88 2.05 9.84
CA VAL A 3 -1.86 2.15 8.80
C VAL A 3 -1.64 0.77 8.19
N LEU A 4 -1.54 0.69 6.86
CA LEU A 4 -1.00 -0.48 6.16
C LEU A 4 0.33 -0.08 5.55
N GLU A 5 1.36 -0.86 5.81
CA GLU A 5 2.65 -0.73 5.14
C GLU A 5 2.87 -1.99 4.30
N VAL A 6 3.13 -1.80 3.01
CA VAL A 6 3.42 -2.89 2.08
C VAL A 6 4.80 -2.69 1.50
N ASP A 7 5.67 -3.65 1.78
CA ASP A 7 7.02 -3.75 1.24
C ASP A 7 7.02 -4.63 -0.02
N TYR A 8 7.70 -4.20 -1.07
CA TYR A 8 7.87 -4.94 -2.33
C TYR A 8 8.87 -6.11 -2.22
N GLY A 9 9.43 -6.34 -1.04
CA GLY A 9 10.35 -7.40 -0.71
C GLY A 9 11.72 -7.15 -1.35
N MET A 10 12.08 -8.01 -2.30
CA MET A 10 13.36 -7.89 -3.03
C MET A 10 13.27 -6.97 -4.25
N VAL A 11 12.07 -6.47 -4.59
CA VAL A 11 11.84 -5.61 -5.75
C VAL A 11 11.99 -4.15 -5.33
N VAL A 12 12.75 -3.37 -6.11
CA VAL A 12 12.89 -1.92 -5.94
C VAL A 12 12.62 -1.24 -7.28
N VAL A 13 11.73 -0.25 -7.30
CA VAL A 13 11.28 0.45 -8.50
C VAL A 13 11.66 1.93 -8.40
N ASN A 14 12.86 2.28 -8.87
CA ASN A 14 13.42 3.64 -8.80
C ASN A 14 13.06 4.51 -10.01
N GLU A 15 11.83 4.40 -10.50
CA GLU A 15 11.30 5.15 -11.64
C GLU A 15 9.79 5.29 -11.51
N PRO A 16 9.13 6.19 -12.25
CA PRO A 16 7.67 6.27 -12.24
C PRO A 16 7.02 4.93 -12.59
N TYR A 17 5.99 4.54 -11.84
CA TYR A 17 5.31 3.26 -12.03
C TYR A 17 3.82 3.34 -11.76
N TRP A 18 3.06 2.48 -12.42
CA TRP A 18 1.67 2.21 -12.06
C TRP A 18 1.63 1.30 -10.84
N LEU A 19 1.05 1.80 -9.75
CA LEU A 19 0.65 0.99 -8.62
C LEU A 19 -0.83 0.67 -8.77
N THR A 20 -1.17 -0.61 -8.86
CA THR A 20 -2.56 -1.08 -8.74
C THR A 20 -2.72 -1.85 -7.44
N ILE A 21 -3.64 -1.41 -6.61
CA ILE A 21 -4.04 -2.09 -5.39
C ILE A 21 -5.50 -2.53 -5.50
N ASP A 22 -5.82 -3.68 -4.94
CA ASP A 22 -7.18 -4.21 -4.90
C ASP A 22 -7.54 -4.59 -3.45
N PRO A 23 -7.93 -3.61 -2.62
CA PRO A 23 -8.54 -3.87 -1.33
C PRO A 23 -9.94 -4.46 -1.55
N GLN A 24 -10.10 -5.74 -1.22
CA GLN A 24 -11.40 -6.40 -1.12
C GLN A 24 -12.26 -6.37 -2.41
N GLY A 25 -11.64 -6.32 -3.59
CA GLY A 25 -12.34 -6.35 -4.90
C GLY A 25 -12.50 -4.97 -5.56
N SER A 26 -12.06 -3.89 -4.92
CA SER A 26 -12.10 -2.52 -5.45
C SER A 26 -10.73 -2.11 -5.98
N LYS A 27 -10.51 -2.25 -7.29
CA LYS A 27 -9.24 -1.86 -7.93
C LYS A 27 -9.05 -0.36 -7.95
N ILE A 28 -7.89 0.08 -7.49
CA ILE A 28 -7.41 1.46 -7.54
C ILE A 28 -6.05 1.45 -8.24
N THR A 29 -5.87 2.33 -9.22
CA THR A 29 -4.61 2.48 -9.95
C THR A 29 -4.14 3.92 -9.85
N VAL A 30 -2.89 4.13 -9.46
CA VAL A 30 -2.24 5.45 -9.36
C VAL A 30 -0.85 5.41 -10.01
N VAL A 31 -0.30 6.58 -10.29
CA VAL A 31 1.12 6.71 -10.67
C VAL A 31 1.94 7.12 -9.46
N CYS A 32 2.93 6.30 -9.11
CA CYS A 32 3.90 6.57 -8.07
C CYS A 32 5.18 7.15 -8.66
N LEU A 33 5.90 7.94 -7.86
CA LEU A 33 7.17 8.57 -8.23
C LEU A 33 7.13 9.43 -9.51
N ALA A 34 5.95 9.94 -9.89
CA ALA A 34 5.83 10.85 -11.02
C ALA A 34 6.59 12.15 -10.73
N ASP A 35 7.59 12.47 -11.56
CA ASP A 35 8.41 13.69 -11.45
C ASP A 35 8.06 14.72 -12.54
N THR A 36 6.76 14.87 -12.82
CA THR A 36 6.25 15.85 -13.80
C THR A 36 5.30 16.84 -13.14
N PRO A 37 5.33 18.12 -13.54
CA PRO A 37 4.46 19.15 -12.96
C PRO A 37 2.96 18.93 -13.24
N ASP A 38 2.64 18.13 -14.27
CA ASP A 38 1.28 17.78 -14.66
C ASP A 38 0.80 16.45 -14.06
N ALA A 39 1.61 15.80 -13.22
CA ALA A 39 1.23 14.55 -12.57
C ALA A 39 0.04 14.79 -11.63
N GLU A 40 -0.94 13.90 -11.70
CA GLU A 40 -2.02 13.88 -10.71
C GLU A 40 -1.43 13.61 -9.33
N PRO A 41 -1.77 14.40 -8.30
CA PRO A 41 -1.29 14.14 -6.96
C PRO A 41 -1.82 12.80 -6.45
N LEU A 42 -1.00 12.10 -5.68
CA LEU A 42 -1.46 10.91 -4.96
C LEU A 42 -2.62 11.27 -4.03
N PRO A 43 -3.61 10.38 -3.85
CA PRO A 43 -4.62 10.57 -2.82
C PRO A 43 -3.98 10.74 -1.44
N ASP A 44 -4.55 11.61 -0.58
CA ASP A 44 -3.98 11.92 0.75
C ASP A 44 -3.79 10.70 1.67
N TRP A 45 -4.53 9.61 1.40
CA TRP A 45 -4.46 8.36 2.14
C TRP A 45 -3.36 7.40 1.64
N LEU A 46 -2.66 7.73 0.56
CA LEU A 46 -1.66 6.88 -0.09
C LEU A 46 -0.32 7.61 -0.22
N ALA A 47 0.74 6.99 0.27
CA ALA A 47 2.12 7.36 -0.02
C ALA A 47 2.83 6.17 -0.65
N CYS A 48 3.67 6.39 -1.66
CA CYS A 48 4.46 5.33 -2.27
C CYS A 48 5.88 5.80 -2.58
N ASP A 49 6.81 4.84 -2.50
CA ASP A 49 8.22 5.01 -2.76
C ASP A 49 8.78 3.84 -3.58
N ALA A 50 10.09 3.79 -3.77
CA ALA A 50 10.71 2.76 -4.59
C ALA A 50 10.60 1.33 -4.00
N GLY A 51 10.47 1.20 -2.68
CA GLY A 51 10.46 -0.08 -1.98
C GLY A 51 9.07 -0.53 -1.54
N GLY A 52 8.06 0.33 -1.62
CA GLY A 52 6.73 -0.02 -1.15
C GLY A 52 5.76 1.15 -1.13
N PHE A 53 4.74 0.99 -0.31
CA PHE A 53 3.72 2.02 -0.10
C PHE A 53 3.04 1.90 1.26
N THR A 54 2.43 3.01 1.67
CA THR A 54 1.67 3.15 2.92
C THR A 54 0.26 3.61 2.61
N ILE A 55 -0.74 2.98 3.26
CA ILE A 55 -2.16 3.37 3.21
C ILE A 55 -2.62 3.78 4.60
N THR A 56 -3.37 4.87 4.70
CA THR A 56 -4.02 5.33 5.94
C THR A 56 -5.55 5.38 5.80
N GLY A 57 -6.24 5.59 6.92
CA GLY A 57 -7.69 5.79 6.95
C GLY A 57 -8.51 4.49 6.90
N GLU A 58 -9.75 4.57 6.43
CA GLU A 58 -10.74 3.47 6.50
C GLU A 58 -10.28 2.19 5.77
N LEU A 59 -9.53 2.34 4.66
CA LEU A 59 -8.92 1.21 3.96
C LEU A 59 -7.96 0.44 4.88
N ALA A 60 -7.22 1.15 5.72
CA ALA A 60 -6.29 0.54 6.65
C ALA A 60 -6.97 -0.13 7.85
N ASP A 61 -8.16 0.32 8.24
CA ASP A 61 -8.89 -0.26 9.37
C ASP A 61 -9.34 -1.71 9.07
N THR A 62 -9.88 -1.93 7.87
CA THR A 62 -10.59 -3.16 7.51
C THR A 62 -9.79 -4.15 6.66
N THR A 63 -8.76 -3.68 5.94
CA THR A 63 -8.06 -4.53 4.97
C THR A 63 -7.05 -5.43 5.66
N THR A 64 -7.23 -6.75 5.49
CA THR A 64 -6.30 -7.79 6.00
C THR A 64 -5.51 -8.46 4.88
N THR A 65 -5.92 -8.26 3.63
CA THR A 65 -5.26 -8.81 2.44
C THR A 65 -5.43 -7.85 1.28
N LEU A 66 -4.39 -7.71 0.46
CA LEU A 66 -4.37 -6.77 -0.66
C LEU A 66 -3.80 -7.47 -1.89
N ASN A 67 -4.42 -7.34 -3.07
CA ASN A 67 -3.68 -7.65 -4.29
C ASN A 67 -2.90 -6.42 -4.75
N VAL A 68 -1.65 -6.64 -5.17
CA VAL A 68 -0.72 -5.58 -5.57
C VAL A 68 -0.16 -5.90 -6.94
N ALA A 69 -0.25 -4.96 -7.87
CA ALA A 69 0.48 -5.01 -9.12
C ALA A 69 1.31 -3.73 -9.31
N VAL A 70 2.55 -3.90 -9.77
CA VAL A 70 3.49 -2.81 -10.02
C VAL A 70 4.05 -2.96 -11.43
N VAL A 71 3.87 -1.91 -12.23
CA VAL A 71 4.30 -1.86 -13.64
C VAL A 71 5.07 -0.57 -13.86
N PRO A 72 6.40 -0.61 -14.05
CA PRO A 72 7.17 0.56 -14.42
C PRO A 72 6.67 1.17 -15.73
N LEU A 73 6.59 2.49 -15.78
CA LEU A 73 6.08 3.21 -16.95
C LEU A 73 7.01 3.13 -18.16
N SER A 74 8.31 2.91 -17.93
CA SER A 74 9.32 2.87 -18.99
C SER A 74 9.31 1.58 -19.80
N THR A 75 9.00 0.45 -19.15
CA THR A 75 9.01 -0.89 -19.77
C THR A 75 7.61 -1.41 -20.06
N GLU A 76 6.61 -0.95 -19.31
CA GLU A 76 5.24 -1.51 -19.32
C GLU A 76 5.18 -3.00 -18.95
N GLU A 77 6.25 -3.55 -18.37
CA GLU A 77 6.36 -4.94 -17.94
C GLU A 77 6.18 -5.05 -16.42
N ALA A 78 5.24 -5.88 -15.96
CA ALA A 78 4.95 -6.01 -14.54
C ALA A 78 6.14 -6.63 -13.78
N VAL A 79 6.68 -5.88 -12.81
CA VAL A 79 7.71 -6.37 -11.87
C VAL A 79 7.08 -7.06 -10.66
N ILE A 80 5.83 -6.72 -10.35
CA ILE A 80 4.98 -7.42 -9.38
C ILE A 80 3.66 -7.75 -10.08
N PRO A 81 3.41 -9.01 -10.48
CA PRO A 81 2.22 -9.37 -11.23
C PRO A 81 1.07 -9.78 -10.30
N ASN A 82 0.27 -8.81 -9.84
CA ASN A 82 -0.96 -9.06 -9.06
C ASN A 82 -0.76 -10.03 -7.89
N ALA A 83 0.23 -9.74 -7.03
CA ALA A 83 0.58 -10.54 -5.87
C ALA A 83 -0.42 -10.35 -4.74
N LEU A 84 -0.88 -11.45 -4.14
CA LEU A 84 -1.74 -11.42 -2.96
C LEU A 84 -0.89 -11.25 -1.70
N VAL A 85 -0.96 -10.08 -1.08
CA VAL A 85 -0.18 -9.70 0.10
C VAL A 85 -1.05 -9.85 1.36
N PRO A 86 -0.76 -10.82 2.25
CA PRO A 86 -1.38 -10.87 3.57
C PRO A 86 -0.81 -9.76 4.47
N LEU A 87 -1.69 -9.08 5.19
CA LEU A 87 -1.34 -7.98 6.11
C LEU A 87 -1.45 -8.48 7.54
N MET A 88 -0.33 -8.50 8.26
CA MET A 88 -0.25 -8.93 9.65
C MET A 88 -0.22 -7.73 10.57
N VAL A 89 -0.89 -7.82 11.72
CA VAL A 89 -0.81 -6.78 12.75
C VAL A 89 0.61 -6.74 13.30
N ASP A 90 1.26 -5.59 13.17
CA ASP A 90 2.60 -5.31 13.69
C ASP A 90 2.50 -4.53 15.01
N GLU A 91 1.62 -3.53 15.07
CA GLU A 91 1.39 -2.70 16.25
C GLU A 91 -0.11 -2.46 16.49
N ILE A 92 -0.48 -2.38 17.77
CA ILE A 92 -1.84 -2.11 18.23
C ILE A 92 -1.79 -0.90 19.17
N ASP A 93 -2.46 0.17 18.80
CA ASP A 93 -2.69 1.31 19.67
C ASP A 93 -3.98 1.13 20.47
N GLU A 94 -3.85 0.96 21.78
CA GLU A 94 -4.95 0.81 22.74
C GLU A 94 -5.18 2.08 23.60
N PRO A 95 -5.50 3.26 23.02
CA PRO A 95 -5.68 4.49 23.79
C PRO A 95 -6.91 4.46 24.70
N ASN A 96 -7.80 3.48 24.54
CA ASN A 96 -9.01 3.32 25.36
C ASN A 96 -8.79 2.41 26.59
N GLY A 97 -7.59 1.87 26.78
CA GLY A 97 -7.23 0.99 27.90
C GLY A 97 -7.51 -0.50 27.64
N PRO A 98 -7.04 -1.38 28.56
CA PRO A 98 -7.08 -2.83 28.37
C PRO A 98 -8.51 -3.38 28.22
N GLY A 99 -8.75 -4.17 27.17
CA GLY A 99 -10.04 -4.81 26.91
C GLY A 99 -11.06 -3.96 26.14
N CYS A 100 -10.70 -2.73 25.77
CA CYS A 100 -11.43 -1.96 24.75
C CYS A 100 -10.86 -2.25 23.36
N PRO A 101 -11.67 -2.24 22.28
CA PRO A 101 -11.14 -2.37 20.93
C PRO A 101 -10.08 -1.30 20.66
N PRO A 102 -8.96 -1.67 20.01
CA PRO A 102 -7.94 -0.71 19.63
C PRO A 102 -8.53 0.31 18.64
N LYS A 103 -8.03 1.55 18.72
CA LYS A 103 -8.50 2.61 17.80
C LYS A 103 -7.76 2.59 16.47
N CYS A 104 -6.50 2.19 16.49
CA CYS A 104 -5.63 2.17 15.32
C CYS A 104 -4.79 0.90 15.39
N VAL A 105 -4.53 0.30 14.24
CA VAL A 105 -3.59 -0.81 14.10
C VAL A 105 -2.65 -0.52 12.94
N THR A 106 -1.38 -0.85 13.12
CA THR A 106 -0.42 -0.87 12.02
C THR A 106 -0.35 -2.30 11.54
N ARG A 107 -0.62 -2.53 10.25
CA ARG A 107 -0.42 -3.82 9.61
C ARG A 107 0.69 -3.74 8.58
N ARG A 108 1.51 -4.79 8.53
CA ARG A 108 2.60 -4.92 7.58
C ARG A 108 2.39 -6.12 6.66
N GLY A 109 2.68 -5.93 5.39
CA GLY A 109 2.71 -7.00 4.39
C GLY A 109 3.97 -6.89 3.54
N VAL A 110 4.43 -8.03 3.03
CA VAL A 110 5.56 -8.11 2.11
C VAL A 110 5.12 -8.89 0.89
N VAL A 111 5.42 -8.37 -0.30
CA VAL A 111 5.24 -9.09 -1.57
C VAL A 111 6.24 -10.27 -1.60
N ASN A 112 5.73 -11.49 -1.79
CA ASN A 112 6.51 -12.73 -1.89
C ASN A 112 6.44 -13.33 -3.30
#